data_AF-A0A6I3MKL4-F1
#
_entry.id   AF-A0A6I3MKL4-F1
#
_cell.length_a   1.000
_cell.length_b   1.000
_cell.length_c   1.000
_cell.angle_alpha   90.00
_cell.angle_beta   90.00
_cell.angle_gamma   90.00
#
_symmetry.space_group_name_H-M   'P 1'
#
loop_
_entity.id
_entity.type
_entity.pdbx_description
1 polymer ?
#
loop_
_entity_poly.entity_id
_entity_poly.type
_entity_poly.pdbx_seq_one_letter_code
_entity_poly.pdbx_strand_id
1 'polypeptide(L)' 'MHKKYQARAYSGITIPEIILKGKWLDKLGFKEGQTVIIKQQKNKLTITIDKVQT' A
#
# COMPACT_ATOMS: atom_id res chain seq x y z
N MET A 1 -9.36 -8.90 7.66
CA MET A 1 -9.65 -9.15 6.24
C MET A 1 -10.87 -8.32 5.83
N HIS A 2 -10.67 -7.11 5.28
CA HIS A 2 -11.77 -6.25 4.82
C HIS A 2 -12.04 -6.52 3.33
N LYS A 3 -12.97 -7.44 3.05
CA LYS A 3 -13.40 -7.76 1.68
C LYS A 3 -14.45 -6.72 1.26
N LYS A 4 -14.09 -5.74 0.42
CA LYS A 4 -15.09 -4.84 -0.18
C LYS A 4 -15.88 -5.63 -1.23
N TYR A 5 -17.18 -5.81 -1.01
CA TYR A 5 -18.07 -6.46 -1.97
C TYR A 5 -18.24 -5.57 -3.21
N GLN A 6 -17.92 -6.11 -4.39
CA GLN A 6 -18.22 -5.47 -5.68
C GLN A 6 -19.12 -6.41 -6.48
N ALA A 7 -20.30 -5.92 -6.87
CA ALA A 7 -21.20 -6.62 -7.78
C ALA A 7 -20.50 -6.74 -9.14
N ARG A 8 -20.37 -7.99 -9.61
CA ARG A 8 -19.59 -8.34 -10.81
C ARG A 8 -20.29 -7.78 -12.06
N ALA A 9 -19.80 -6.65 -12.56
CA ALA A 9 -19.88 -6.34 -13.98
C ALA A 9 -18.58 -6.84 -14.63
N TYR A 10 -18.75 -7.49 -15.77
CA TYR A 10 -17.79 -8.28 -16.54
C TYR A 10 -16.45 -7.56 -16.82
N SER A 11 -15.38 -8.37 -16.95
CA SER A 11 -14.03 -8.05 -17.45
C SER A 11 -13.02 -7.32 -16.53
N GLY A 12 -12.15 -8.09 -15.87
CA GLY A 12 -10.70 -7.93 -16.01
C GLY A 12 -10.04 -6.58 -15.70
N ILE A 13 -10.56 -5.77 -14.77
CA ILE A 13 -9.80 -4.63 -14.25
C ILE A 13 -8.81 -5.18 -13.23
N THR A 14 -7.62 -5.56 -13.68
CA THR A 14 -6.51 -5.85 -12.78
C THR A 14 -6.18 -4.57 -12.05
N ILE A 15 -6.72 -4.40 -10.84
CA ILE A 15 -6.36 -3.30 -9.97
C ILE A 15 -4.83 -3.38 -9.81
N PRO A 16 -4.08 -2.32 -10.15
CA PRO A 16 -2.63 -2.36 -10.01
C PRO A 16 -2.30 -2.51 -8.52
N GLU A 17 -1.60 -3.60 -8.18
CA GLU A 17 -1.18 -3.93 -6.82
C GLU A 17 0.35 -3.93 -6.75
N ILE A 18 0.89 -3.30 -5.70
CA ILE A 18 2.32 -3.33 -5.38
C ILE A 18 2.47 -4.04 -4.04
N ILE A 19 3.17 -5.17 -4.03
CA ILE A 19 3.42 -5.97 -2.83
C ILE A 19 4.91 -5.95 -2.52
N LEU A 20 5.30 -5.30 -1.42
CA LEU A 20 6.66 -5.33 -0.89
C LEU A 20 6.75 -6.42 0.19
N LYS A 21 7.73 -7.31 0.11
CA LYS A 21 7.93 -8.41 1.06
C LYS A 21 9.38 -8.49 1.55
N GLY A 22 9.54 -8.91 2.81
CA GLY A 22 10.84 -9.28 3.38
C GLY A 22 11.18 -8.53 4.66
N LYS A 23 12.10 -9.11 5.45
CA LYS A 23 12.56 -8.56 6.75
C LYS A 23 13.24 -7.19 6.63
N TRP A 24 13.62 -6.77 5.42
CA TRP A 24 14.23 -5.47 5.19
C TRP A 24 13.24 -4.31 5.40
N LEU A 25 11.94 -4.53 5.25
CA LEU A 25 10.91 -3.50 5.52
C LEU A 25 10.91 -3.10 7.00
N ASP A 26 10.95 -4.09 7.90
CA ASP A 26 11.04 -3.86 9.33
C ASP A 26 12.35 -3.14 9.71
N LYS A 27 13.48 -3.54 9.10
CA LYS A 27 14.79 -2.87 9.28
C LYS A 27 14.79 -1.41 8.79
N LEU A 28 13.94 -1.07 7.81
CA LEU A 28 13.73 0.31 7.35
C LEU A 28 12.71 1.08 8.20
N GLY A 29 12.12 0.44 9.21
CA GLY A 29 11.16 1.04 10.13
C GLY A 29 9.70 0.89 9.71
N PHE A 30 9.39 0.20 8.61
CA PHE A 30 8.01 -0.10 8.21
C PHE A 30 7.49 -1.31 8.99
N LYS A 31 6.69 -1.03 10.02
CA LYS A 31 6.07 -2.03 10.88
C LYS A 31 4.61 -2.26 10.51
N GLU A 32 4.11 -3.43 10.90
CA GLU A 32 2.70 -3.77 10.74
C GLU A 32 1.79 -2.79 11.52
N GLY A 33 0.63 -2.47 10.94
CA GLY A 33 -0.33 -1.54 11.54
C GLY A 33 -0.01 -0.05 11.38
N GLN A 34 1.15 0.31 10.82
CA GLN A 34 1.49 1.72 10.59
C GLN A 34 0.79 2.28 9.34
N THR A 35 0.38 3.53 9.45
CA THR A 35 -0.07 4.31 8.29
C THR A 35 1.14 4.80 7.50
N VAL A 36 1.03 4.75 6.18
CA VAL A 36 2.02 5.31 5.26
C VAL A 36 1.39 6.39 4.39
N ILE A 37 2.19 7.38 4.04
CA ILE A 37 1.86 8.41 3.07
C ILE A 37 2.45 8.01 1.73
N ILE A 38 1.64 8.03 0.67
CA ILE A 38 2.07 7.76 -0.70
C ILE A 38 1.98 9.04 -1.51
N LYS A 39 3.12 9.55 -1.97
CA LYS A 39 3.19 10.64 -2.94
C LYS A 39 3.39 10.09 -4.35
N GLN A 40 2.53 10.52 -5.27
CA GLN A 40 2.53 10.09 -6.66
C GLN A 40 3.06 11.20 -7.56
N GLN A 41 3.98 10.85 -8.46
CA GLN A 41 4.57 11.73 -9.47
C GLN A 41 4.71 10.95 -10.79
N LYS A 42 4.97 11.64 -11.90
CA LYS A 42 5.21 10.98 -13.19
C LYS A 42 6.34 9.95 -13.04
N ASN A 43 6.04 8.68 -13.30
CA ASN A 43 6.94 7.53 -13.21
C ASN A 43 7.59 7.30 -11.82
N LYS A 44 7.02 7.85 -10.73
CA LYS A 44 7.59 7.71 -9.38
C LYS A 44 6.52 7.64 -8.29
N LEU A 45 6.67 6.66 -7.42
CA LEU A 45 5.96 6.57 -6.14
C LEU A 45 6.96 6.75 -5.00
N THR A 46 6.62 7.59 -4.02
CA THR A 46 7.39 7.74 -2.79
C THR A 46 6.52 7.33 -1.62
N ILE A 47 6.94 6.30 -0.89
CA ILE A 47 6.23 5.75 0.28
C ILE A 47 7.01 6.17 1.53
N THR A 48 6.36 6.82 2.47
CA THR A 48 6.96 7.27 3.73
C THR A 48 6.07 6.91 4.91
N ILE A 49 6.67 6.55 6.03
CA ILE A 49 5.94 6.31 7.28
C ILE A 49 5.29 7.63 7.73
N ASP A 50 4.00 7.57 8.08
CA ASP A 50 3.33 8.70 8.71
C ASP A 50 3.84 8.83 10.15
N LYS A 51 4.47 9.97 10.45
CA LYS A 51 5.06 10.24 11.77
C LYS A 51 4.03 10.69 12.79
N VAL A 52 2.79 10.96 12.36
CA VAL A 52 1.69 11.33 13.26
C VAL A 52 0.98 10.05 13.70
N GLN A 53 1.65 9.24 14.52
CA GLN A 53 0.97 8.24 15.34
C GLN A 53 0.67 8.94 16.68
N THR A 54 -0.59 9.34 16.87
CA THR A 54 -1.10 9.88 18.14
C THR A 54 -1.32 8.76 19.14
#